data_AF-A0A2E1GTF4-F1
#
_entry.id   AF-A0A2E1GTF4-F1
#
_cell.length_a   1.000
_cell.length_b   1.000
_cell.length_c   1.000
_cell.angle_alpha   90.00
_cell.angle_beta   90.00
_cell.angle_gamma   90.00
#
_symmetry.space_group_name_H-M   'P 1'
#
loop_
_entity.id
_entity.type
_entity.pdbx_description
1 polymer ?
#
loop_
_entity_poly.entity_id
_entity_poly.type
_entity_poly.pdbx_seq_one_letter_code
_entity_poly.pdbx_strand_id
1 'polypeptide(L)' 'MNKNKIFALASFFMAVLGIGLIVAGFFIYPDYTIGFGIAGIGFIVIAWAFNALKGRV' A
#
# COMPACT_ATOMS: atom_id res chain seq x y z
N MET A 1 5.29 13.45 -18.15
CA MET A 1 5.60 12.55 -17.01
C MET A 1 5.59 11.11 -17.52
N ASN A 2 6.63 10.30 -17.27
CA ASN A 2 6.72 8.93 -17.80
C ASN A 2 5.75 8.01 -17.03
N LYS A 3 4.82 7.35 -17.73
CA LYS A 3 3.79 6.49 -17.13
C LYS A 3 4.38 5.42 -16.20
N ASN A 4 5.46 4.75 -16.62
CA ASN A 4 6.12 3.74 -15.80
C ASN A 4 6.72 4.30 -14.51
N LYS A 5 7.18 5.57 -14.53
CA LYS A 5 7.61 6.27 -13.30
C LYS A 5 6.43 6.58 -12.38
N ILE A 6 5.28 6.94 -12.93
CA ILE A 6 4.06 7.19 -12.15
C ILE A 6 3.60 5.90 -11.47
N PHE A 7 3.51 4.78 -12.20
CA PHE A 7 3.15 3.49 -11.62
C PHE A 7 4.12 3.03 -10.53
N ALA A 8 5.42 3.22 -10.75
CA ALA A 8 6.43 2.91 -9.74
C ALA A 8 6.25 3.74 -8.47
N LEU A 9 6.05 5.05 -8.63
CA LEU A 9 5.90 5.98 -7.50
C LEU A 9 4.58 5.73 -6.75
N ALA A 10 3.49 5.48 -7.48
CA ALA A 10 2.19 5.13 -6.90
C ALA A 10 2.28 3.81 -6.11
N SER A 11 2.90 2.77 -6.69
CA SER A 11 3.14 1.50 -6.00
C SER A 11 3.93 1.70 -4.70
N PHE A 12 5.01 2.50 -4.75
CA PHE A 12 5.84 2.78 -3.58
C PHE A 12 5.04 3.46 -2.47
N PHE A 13 4.30 4.54 -2.78
CA PHE A 13 3.50 5.23 -1.76
C PHE A 13 2.37 4.37 -1.18
N MET A 14 1.69 3.56 -2.02
CA MET A 14 0.67 2.63 -1.54
C MET A 14 1.26 1.59 -0.58
N ALA A 15 2.45 1.06 -0.87
CA ALA A 15 3.12 0.12 0.03
C ALA A 15 3.49 0.78 1.38
N VAL A 16 4.03 2.00 1.35
CA VAL A 16 4.36 2.76 2.56
C VAL A 16 3.11 3.04 3.41
N LEU A 17 2.00 3.45 2.78
CA LEU A 17 0.73 3.67 3.49
C LEU A 17 0.18 2.37 4.08
N GLY A 18 0.24 1.26 3.33
CA GLY A 18 -0.21 -0.04 3.81
C GLY A 18 0.57 -0.52 5.04
N ILE A 19 1.90 -0.38 5.02
CA ILE A 19 2.75 -0.67 6.18
C ILE A 19 2.43 0.28 7.34
N GLY A 20 2.26 1.58 7.05
CA GLY A 20 1.91 2.58 8.06
C GLY A 20 0.59 2.27 8.78
N LEU A 21 -0.42 1.80 8.04
CA LEU A 21 -1.70 1.38 8.62
C LEU A 21 -1.55 0.14 9.50
N ILE A 22 -0.77 -0.87 9.08
CA ILE A 22 -0.52 -2.06 9.90
C ILE A 22 0.20 -1.68 11.19
N VAL A 23 1.24 -0.83 11.10
CA VAL A 23 1.97 -0.33 12.27
C VAL A 23 1.02 0.47 13.18
N ALA A 24 0.18 1.34 12.62
CA ALA A 24 -0.78 2.09 13.40
C ALA A 24 -1.78 1.17 14.12
N GLY A 25 -2.29 0.14 13.44
CA GLY A 25 -3.20 -0.85 14.03
C GLY A 25 -2.57 -1.60 15.20
N PHE A 26 -1.33 -2.06 15.07
CA PHE A 26 -0.68 -2.86 16.12
C PHE A 26 -0.11 -2.04 17.29
N PHE A 27 0.42 -0.85 17.03
CA PHE A 27 1.18 -0.09 18.03
C PHE A 27 0.49 1.18 18.53
N ILE A 28 -0.39 1.80 17.74
CA ILE A 28 -1.03 3.07 18.09
C ILE A 28 -2.50 2.86 18.48
N TYR A 29 -3.21 1.97 17.78
CA TYR A 29 -4.65 1.75 17.91
C TYR A 29 -5.00 0.25 18.02
N PRO A 30 -4.56 -0.44 19.09
CA PRO A 30 -4.69 -1.90 19.21
C PRO A 30 -6.15 -2.38 19.16
N ASP A 31 -7.11 -1.60 19.68
CA ASP A 31 -8.54 -1.93 19.61
C ASP A 31 -9.09 -1.99 18.17
N TYR A 32 -8.40 -1.34 17.23
CA TYR A 32 -8.77 -1.28 15.82
C TYR A 32 -7.82 -2.09 14.92
N THR A 33 -6.99 -2.96 15.50
CA THR A 33 -5.98 -3.77 14.79
C THR A 33 -6.56 -4.47 13.56
N ILE A 34 -7.76 -5.04 13.66
CA ILE A 34 -8.40 -5.77 12.57
C ILE A 34 -8.73 -4.82 11.40
N GLY A 35 -9.34 -3.66 11.68
CA GLY A 35 -9.72 -2.69 10.65
C GLY A 35 -8.49 -2.10 9.94
N PHE A 36 -7.49 -1.70 10.72
CA PHE A 36 -6.22 -1.19 10.20
C PHE A 36 -5.43 -2.28 9.45
N GLY A 37 -5.46 -3.52 9.92
CA GLY A 37 -4.85 -4.67 9.26
C GLY A 37 -5.46 -4.96 7.90
N ILE A 38 -6.79 -5.03 7.80
CA ILE A 38 -7.50 -5.23 6.53
C ILE A 38 -7.19 -4.10 5.55
N ALA A 39 -7.29 -2.84 6.00
CA ALA A 39 -6.98 -1.68 5.17
C ALA A 39 -5.52 -1.71 4.69
N GLY A 40 -4.57 -1.95 5.59
CA GLY A 40 -3.15 -1.99 5.27
C GLY A 40 -2.78 -3.09 4.27
N ILE A 41 -3.34 -4.30 4.45
CA ILE A 41 -3.20 -5.39 3.48
C ILE A 41 -3.80 -4.98 2.12
N GLY A 42 -4.96 -4.33 2.10
CA GLY A 42 -5.58 -3.82 0.87
C GLY A 42 -4.66 -2.85 0.11
N PHE A 43 -4.03 -1.91 0.80
CA PHE A 43 -3.04 -0.99 0.20
C PHE A 43 -1.82 -1.73 -0.35
N ILE A 44 -1.32 -2.77 0.33
CA ILE A 44 -0.21 -3.59 -0.17
C ILE A 44 -0.62 -4.37 -1.42
N VAL A 45 -1.85 -4.89 -1.50
CA VAL A 45 -2.36 -5.58 -2.70
C VAL A 45 -2.43 -4.61 -3.89
N ILE A 46 -2.90 -3.38 -3.69
CA ILE A 46 -2.93 -2.35 -4.74
C ILE A 46 -1.50 -1.97 -5.16
N ALA A 47 -0.59 -1.84 -4.20
CA ALA A 47 0.83 -1.57 -4.48
C ALA A 47 1.45 -2.66 -5.36
N TRP A 48 1.17 -3.93 -5.06
CA TRP A 48 1.61 -5.07 -5.86
C TRP A 48 1.03 -5.02 -7.28
N ALA A 49 -0.28 -4.76 -7.42
CA ALA A 49 -0.93 -4.65 -8.72
C ALA A 49 -0.30 -3.55 -9.59
N PHE A 50 -0.04 -2.37 -9.03
CA PHE A 50 0.62 -1.28 -9.77
C PHE A 50 2.06 -1.62 -10.16
N ASN A 51 2.80 -2.31 -9.28
CA ASN A 51 4.14 -2.77 -9.65
C ASN A 51 4.10 -3.82 -10.76
N ALA A 52 3.08 -4.69 -10.78
CA ALA A 52 2.89 -5.70 -11.82
C ALA A 52 2.47 -5.11 -13.18
N LEU A 53 1.70 -4.01 -13.17
CA LEU A 53 1.26 -3.30 -14.38
C LEU A 53 2.35 -2.41 -14.98
N LYS A 54 3.33 -1.98 -14.17
CA LYS A 54 4.48 -1.18 -14.63
C LYS A 54 5.21 -1.88 -15.78
N GLY A 55 5.26 -1.24 -16.96
CA GLY A 55 5.90 -1.79 -18.16
C GLY A 55 5.01 -2.73 -18.99
N ARG A 56 3.76 -2.97 -18.57
CA ARG A 56 2.75 -3.71 -19.34
C ARG A 56 1.69 -2.80 -19.97
N VAL A 57 1.57 -1.56 -19.47
CA VAL A 57 0.60 -0.51 -19.87
C VAL A 57 1.34 0.81 -20.08
#